data_AF-A0A2G8RAQ3-F1
#
_entry.id   AF-A0A2G8RAQ3-F1
#
_cell.length_a   1.000
_cell.length_b   1.000
_cell.length_c   1.000
_cell.angle_alpha   90.00
_cell.angle_beta   90.00
_cell.angle_gamma   90.00
#
_symmetry.space_group_name_H-M   'P 1'
#
loop_
_entity.id
_entity.type
_entity.pdbx_description
1 polymer ?
#
loop_
_entity_poly.entity_id
_entity_poly.type
_entity_poly.pdbx_seq_one_letter_code
_entity_poly.pdbx_strand_id
1 'polypeptide(L)'
;MKFTMLTALAALTLTATGALALDKTECTLQAGLVMQAVGARSAGADNGAAKQQVEASLKGPSQKYAAIVPAVVDWVYTLPQDQLGAGVGDSWAQACLKQ
;
A
#
# COMPACT_ATOMS: atom_id res chain seq x y z
N MET A 1 -20.37 44.54 -14.62
CA MET A 1 -19.26 43.98 -15.43
C MET A 1 -18.16 43.51 -14.50
N LYS A 2 -17.96 42.20 -14.38
CA LYS A 2 -16.68 41.53 -14.09
C LYS A 2 -16.95 40.02 -14.21
N PHE A 3 -16.43 39.46 -15.29
CA PHE A 3 -16.72 38.12 -15.78
C PHE A 3 -16.17 37.06 -14.83
N THR A 4 -17.04 36.12 -14.49
CA THR A 4 -16.77 34.85 -13.82
C THR A 4 -15.63 34.13 -14.57
N MET A 5 -14.46 34.01 -13.96
CA MET A 5 -13.39 33.15 -14.48
C MET A 5 -13.79 31.69 -14.26
N LEU A 6 -14.29 31.05 -15.33
CA LEU A 6 -14.20 29.60 -15.49
C LEU A 6 -12.74 29.25 -15.76
N THR A 7 -12.00 28.89 -14.71
CA THR A 7 -10.70 28.25 -14.87
C THR A 7 -10.94 26.80 -15.24
N ALA A 8 -10.68 26.49 -16.50
CA ALA A 8 -10.75 25.15 -17.08
C ALA A 8 -9.93 24.16 -16.24
N LEU A 9 -10.61 23.19 -15.63
CA LEU A 9 -10.00 21.97 -15.13
C LEU A 9 -9.53 21.19 -16.37
N ALA A 10 -8.25 21.36 -16.72
CA ALA A 10 -7.58 20.52 -17.68
C ALA A 10 -7.72 19.07 -17.20
N ALA A 11 -8.53 18.29 -17.93
CA ALA A 11 -8.59 16.85 -17.77
C ALA A 11 -7.21 16.29 -18.10
N LEU A 12 -6.41 16.04 -17.06
CA LEU A 12 -5.28 15.13 -17.16
C LEU A 12 -5.88 13.75 -17.43
N THR A 13 -6.01 13.42 -18.71
CA THR A 13 -6.09 12.04 -19.15
C THR A 13 -4.72 11.41 -18.82
N LEU A 14 -4.58 10.90 -17.60
CA LEU A 14 -3.57 9.88 -17.32
C LEU A 14 -3.91 8.74 -18.27
N THR A 15 -3.15 8.65 -19.35
CA THR A 15 -3.05 7.44 -20.16
C THR A 15 -2.76 6.31 -19.18
N ALA A 16 -3.75 5.45 -18.96
CA ALA A 16 -3.57 4.18 -18.31
C ALA A 16 -2.52 3.42 -19.13
N THR A 17 -1.24 3.58 -18.77
CA THR A 17 -0.20 2.62 -19.08
C THR A 17 -0.76 1.31 -18.56
N GLY A 18 -1.16 0.42 -19.46
CA GLY A 18 -1.63 -0.90 -19.13
C GLY A 18 -0.56 -1.55 -18.27
N ALA A 19 -0.79 -1.56 -16.96
CA ALA A 19 0.02 -2.33 -16.06
C ALA A 19 -0.21 -3.78 -16.49
N LEU A 20 0.91 -4.49 -16.66
CA LEU A 20 0.86 -5.92 -16.84
C LEU A 20 0.17 -6.44 -15.59
N ALA A 21 -1.03 -7.01 -15.75
CA ALA A 21 -1.83 -7.48 -14.63
C ALA A 21 -0.93 -8.26 -13.68
N LEU A 22 -0.69 -7.71 -12.49
CA LEU A 22 0.13 -8.39 -11.50
C LEU A 22 -0.57 -9.70 -11.18
N ASP A 23 0.17 -10.81 -11.27
CA ASP A 23 -0.45 -12.11 -11.04
C ASP A 23 -0.90 -12.25 -9.58
N LYS A 24 -1.76 -13.25 -9.33
CA LYS A 24 -2.30 -13.52 -8.00
C LYS A 24 -1.21 -13.77 -6.95
N THR A 25 -0.08 -14.36 -7.35
CA THR A 25 1.05 -14.64 -6.47
C THR A 25 1.67 -13.33 -5.99
N GLU A 26 1.91 -12.38 -6.90
CA GLU A 26 2.47 -11.08 -6.56
C GLU A 26 1.55 -10.28 -5.64
N CYS A 27 0.25 -10.24 -5.95
CA CYS A 27 -0.71 -9.56 -5.09
C CYS A 27 -0.83 -10.21 -3.71
N THR A 28 -0.67 -11.54 -3.61
CA THR A 28 -0.63 -12.25 -2.33
C THR A 28 0.62 -11.90 -1.52
N LEU A 29 1.79 -11.83 -2.16
CA LEU A 29 3.03 -11.45 -1.47
C LEU A 29 2.95 -10.02 -0.92
N GLN A 30 2.43 -9.08 -1.72
CA GLN A 30 2.27 -7.69 -1.28
C GLN A 30 1.22 -7.54 -0.18
N ALA A 31 0.09 -8.23 -0.28
CA ALA A 31 -0.91 -8.24 0.78
C ALA A 31 -0.34 -8.84 2.09
N GLY A 32 0.50 -9.88 1.98
CA GLY A 32 1.23 -10.44 3.11
C GLY A 32 2.16 -9.42 3.78
N LEU A 33 2.92 -8.64 2.98
CA LEU A 33 3.76 -7.55 3.48
C LEU A 33 2.95 -6.50 4.24
N VAL A 34 1.83 -6.05 3.66
CA VAL A 34 0.90 -5.11 4.32
C VAL A 34 0.40 -5.68 5.64
N MET A 35 0.01 -6.96 5.66
CA MET A 35 -0.51 -7.60 6.87
C MET A 35 0.57 -7.79 7.94
N GLN A 36 1.84 -7.93 7.58
CA GLN A 36 2.94 -7.91 8.56
C GLN A 36 3.06 -6.53 9.22
N ALA A 37 2.97 -5.45 8.45
CA ALA A 37 2.98 -4.09 8.99
C ALA A 37 1.76 -3.81 9.88
N VAL A 38 0.56 -4.25 9.46
CA VAL A 38 -0.66 -4.18 10.29
C VAL A 38 -0.47 -4.97 11.58
N GLY A 39 0.07 -6.19 11.50
CA GLY A 39 0.35 -7.04 12.65
C GLY A 39 1.31 -6.38 13.65
N ALA A 40 2.42 -5.81 13.17
CA ALA A 40 3.39 -5.09 14.01
C ALA A 40 2.75 -3.89 14.71
N ARG A 41 1.97 -3.08 13.99
CA ARG A 41 1.25 -1.93 14.57
C ARG A 41 0.19 -2.37 15.59
N SER A 42 -0.60 -3.38 15.26
CA SER A 42 -1.61 -3.94 16.17
C SER A 42 -1.00 -4.55 17.43
N ALA A 43 0.25 -5.02 17.36
CA ALA A 43 1.02 -5.49 18.51
C ALA A 43 1.65 -4.36 19.34
N GLY A 44 1.47 -3.09 18.94
CA GLY A 44 1.97 -1.93 19.66
C GLY A 44 3.43 -1.55 19.34
N ALA A 45 4.02 -2.09 18.27
CA ALA A 45 5.28 -1.56 17.77
C ALA A 45 5.10 -0.09 17.36
N ASP A 46 6.16 0.71 17.48
CA ASP A 46 6.21 2.01 16.81
C ASP A 46 6.61 1.84 15.33
N ASN A 47 6.49 2.92 14.56
CA ASN A 47 6.75 2.91 13.12
C ASN A 47 8.17 2.44 12.77
N GLY A 48 9.19 2.86 13.52
CA GLY A 48 10.57 2.48 13.28
C GLY A 48 10.83 1.01 13.57
N ALA A 49 10.32 0.52 14.71
CA ALA A 49 10.38 -0.88 15.08
C ALA A 49 9.63 -1.77 14.06
N ALA A 50 8.46 -1.34 13.59
CA ALA A 50 7.70 -2.06 12.58
C ALA A 50 8.45 -2.16 11.24
N LYS A 51 9.13 -1.10 10.79
CA LYS A 51 9.99 -1.16 9.58
C LYS A 51 11.06 -2.25 9.72
N GLN A 52 11.81 -2.23 10.82
CA GLN A 52 12.87 -3.21 11.06
C GLN A 52 12.32 -4.64 11.15
N GLN A 53 11.21 -4.85 11.87
CA GLN A 53 10.58 -6.17 12.01
C GLN A 53 10.11 -6.72 10.66
N VAL A 54 9.44 -5.89 9.86
CA VAL A 54 8.92 -6.28 8.55
C VAL A 54 10.07 -6.59 7.60
N GLU A 55 11.07 -5.72 7.50
CA GLU A 55 12.28 -5.94 6.69
C GLU A 55 13.00 -7.25 7.08
N ALA A 56 13.20 -7.49 8.37
CA ALA A 56 13.84 -8.70 8.87
C ALA A 56 13.01 -9.98 8.62
N SER A 57 11.69 -9.85 8.46
CA SER A 57 10.79 -10.97 8.19
C SER A 57 10.76 -11.39 6.71
N LEU A 58 11.29 -10.56 5.81
CA LEU A 58 11.32 -10.84 4.38
C LEU A 58 12.22 -12.03 4.07
N LYS A 59 11.71 -12.97 3.28
CA LYS A 59 12.40 -14.20 2.91
C LYS A 59 11.87 -14.75 1.60
N GLY A 60 12.76 -15.40 0.83
CA GLY A 60 12.40 -15.97 -0.45
C GLY A 60 11.80 -14.91 -1.39
N PRO A 61 10.68 -15.19 -2.07
CA PRO A 61 10.10 -14.29 -3.07
C PRO A 61 9.76 -12.87 -2.56
N SER A 62 9.56 -12.67 -1.25
CA SER A 62 9.21 -11.36 -0.70
C SER A 62 10.41 -10.41 -0.55
N GLN A 63 11.66 -10.91 -0.61
CA GLN A 63 12.86 -10.08 -0.43
C GLN A 63 12.97 -8.94 -1.44
N LYS A 64 12.41 -9.11 -2.65
CA LYS A 64 12.36 -8.04 -3.67
C LYS A 64 11.59 -6.80 -3.23
N TYR A 65 10.73 -6.92 -2.21
CA TYR A 65 9.94 -5.81 -1.68
C TYR A 65 10.66 -5.03 -0.56
N ALA A 66 11.90 -5.38 -0.20
CA ALA A 66 12.65 -4.69 0.86
C ALA A 66 12.67 -3.16 0.69
N ALA A 67 12.89 -2.69 -0.54
CA ALA A 67 12.97 -1.26 -0.83
C ALA A 67 11.66 -0.49 -0.59
N ILE A 68 10.49 -1.16 -0.60
CA ILE A 68 9.18 -0.51 -0.41
C ILE A 68 8.65 -0.67 1.02
N VAL A 69 9.29 -1.46 1.87
CA VAL A 69 8.85 -1.66 3.26
C VAL A 69 8.64 -0.34 4.01
N PRO A 70 9.55 0.64 3.94
CA PRO A 70 9.35 1.90 4.65
C PRO A 70 8.06 2.61 4.25
N ALA A 71 7.77 2.67 2.94
CA ALA A 71 6.58 3.32 2.42
C ALA A 71 5.28 2.57 2.80
N VAL A 72 5.30 1.23 2.75
CA VAL A 72 4.15 0.41 3.16
C VAL A 72 3.86 0.58 4.65
N VAL A 73 4.89 0.51 5.50
CA VAL A 73 4.74 0.70 6.93
C VAL A 73 4.25 2.12 7.23
N ASP A 74 4.84 3.14 6.62
CA ASP A 74 4.40 4.53 6.81
C ASP A 74 2.93 4.72 6.46
N TRP A 75 2.48 4.16 5.34
CA TRP A 75 1.07 4.17 4.97
C TRP A 75 0.19 3.46 6.00
N VAL A 76 0.57 2.26 6.46
CA VAL A 76 -0.20 1.53 7.49
C VAL A 76 -0.35 2.37 8.75
N TYR A 77 0.66 3.17 9.14
CA TYR A 77 0.59 4.04 10.32
C TYR A 77 -0.30 5.28 10.13
N THR A 78 -0.67 5.63 8.90
CA THR A 78 -1.68 6.67 8.64
C THR A 78 -3.12 6.19 8.84
N LEU A 79 -3.34 4.87 8.88
CA LEU A 79 -4.69 4.31 8.99
C LEU A 79 -5.30 4.57 10.38
N PRO A 80 -6.62 4.76 10.48
CA PRO A 80 -7.31 4.73 11.77
C PRO A 80 -7.13 3.38 12.48
N GLN A 81 -7.04 3.40 13.81
CA GLN A 81 -6.78 2.20 14.62
C GLN A 81 -7.90 1.15 14.46
N ASP A 82 -9.14 1.58 14.33
CA ASP A 82 -10.33 0.74 14.12
C ASP A 82 -10.39 0.09 12.73
N GLN A 83 -9.54 0.54 11.79
CA GLN A 83 -9.39 -0.07 10.47
C GLN A 83 -8.27 -1.11 10.39
N LEU A 84 -7.51 -1.31 11.47
CA LEU A 84 -6.47 -2.34 11.50
C LEU A 84 -7.08 -3.73 11.64
N GLY A 85 -6.95 -4.54 10.59
CA GLY A 85 -7.45 -5.90 10.56
C GLY A 85 -7.25 -6.56 9.20
N ALA A 86 -7.79 -7.77 9.03
CA ALA A 86 -7.65 -8.54 7.79
C ALA A 86 -8.13 -7.78 6.53
N GLY A 87 -9.13 -6.91 6.69
CA GLY A 87 -9.69 -6.13 5.58
C GLY A 87 -8.68 -5.21 4.89
N VAL A 88 -7.58 -4.82 5.54
CA VAL A 88 -6.52 -4.02 4.91
C VAL A 88 -5.79 -4.82 3.84
N GLY A 89 -5.40 -6.06 4.15
CA GLY A 89 -4.75 -6.97 3.21
C GLY A 89 -5.68 -7.40 2.09
N ASP A 90 -6.95 -7.69 2.40
CA ASP A 90 -7.95 -8.04 1.39
C ASP A 90 -8.19 -6.90 0.40
N SER A 91 -8.33 -5.67 0.90
CA SER A 91 -8.51 -4.48 0.07
C SER A 91 -7.27 -4.23 -0.81
N TRP A 92 -6.07 -4.44 -0.26
CA TRP A 92 -4.82 -4.34 -1.03
C TRP A 92 -4.78 -5.36 -2.16
N ALA A 93 -5.04 -6.64 -1.86
CA ALA A 93 -5.01 -7.70 -2.86
C ALA A 93 -6.02 -7.43 -3.99
N GLN A 94 -7.24 -6.99 -3.65
CA GLN A 94 -8.25 -6.62 -4.63
C GLN A 94 -7.86 -5.42 -5.49
N ALA A 95 -7.17 -4.43 -4.92
CA ALA A 95 -6.66 -3.28 -5.67
C ALA A 95 -5.50 -3.67 -6.59
N CYS A 96 -4.59 -4.52 -6.11
CA CYS A 96 -3.44 -5.03 -6.86
C CYS A 96 -3.87 -5.83 -8.09
N LEU A 97 -4.88 -6.70 -7.96
CA LEU A 97 -5.41 -7.51 -9.07
C LEU A 97 -6.08 -6.68 -10.19
N LYS A 98 -6.29 -5.38 -9.97
CA LYS A 98 -6.88 -4.45 -10.94
C LYS A 98 -5.84 -3.53 -11.59
N GLN A 99 -4.58 -3.60 -11.16
CA GLN A 99 -3.44 -2.97 -11.83
C GLN A 99 -3.07 -3.85 -13.01
#